data_AF-A0AAP0EYZ1-F1
#
_entry.id   AF-A0AAP0EYZ1-F1
#
_cell.length_a   1.000
_cell.length_b   1.000
_cell.length_c   1.000
_cell.angle_alpha   90.00
_cell.angle_beta   90.00
_cell.angle_gamma   90.00
#
_symmetry.space_group_name_H-M   'P 1'
#
loop_
_entity.id
_entity.type
_entity.pdbx_description
1 polymer ?
#
loop_
_entity_poly.entity_id
_entity_poly.type
_entity_poly.pdbx_seq_one_letter_code
_entity_poly.pdbx_strand_id
1 'polypeptide(L)'
;MIITMSIVIYVMELCEKSVVNVLERRGAGYFEEKQVLTIFRDVCNAVFAMHCQSPPVAQRDLKAENILLGADGSWKLCDFDSISTNHNCFERPEEMGIEKDNIRKYTTLAYRAPEEIISEKVDIWENERLNLDLIRLRTDAKFVFVHALGCLLYRICYFKYAFDGESKLQILNGNYRKPSLPKYSAAILDLIRDMLQASPDDRPDITQARPLLDWPFISMNLG
;
A
#
# COMPACT_ATOMS: atom_id res chain seq x y z
N MET A 1 -3.47 -40.95 14.78
CA MET A 1 -3.02 -40.04 13.69
C MET A 1 -2.05 -39.06 14.33
N ILE A 2 -0.75 -39.27 14.15
CA ILE A 2 0.27 -38.37 14.71
C ILE A 2 0.32 -37.15 13.79
N ILE A 3 -0.17 -36.01 14.26
CA ILE A 3 0.01 -34.74 13.56
C ILE A 3 1.48 -34.36 13.77
N THR A 4 2.32 -34.57 12.76
CA THR A 4 3.70 -34.09 12.78
C THR A 4 3.67 -32.57 12.61
N MET A 5 3.99 -31.82 13.67
CA MET A 5 4.26 -30.39 13.54
C MET A 5 5.47 -30.21 12.63
N SER A 6 5.25 -29.63 11.46
CA SER A 6 6.32 -29.24 10.55
C SER A 6 6.76 -27.83 10.93
N ILE A 7 8.04 -27.66 11.24
CA ILE A 7 8.63 -26.34 11.53
C ILE A 7 9.26 -25.83 10.24
N VAL A 8 8.86 -24.63 9.81
CA VAL A 8 9.47 -23.92 8.68
C VAL A 8 10.33 -22.79 9.26
N ILE A 9 11.58 -22.70 8.82
CA ILE A 9 12.55 -21.71 9.29
C ILE A 9 13.04 -20.91 8.09
N TYR A 10 12.94 -19.58 8.17
CA TYR A 10 13.50 -18.65 7.19
C TYR A 10 14.70 -17.93 7.78
N VAL A 11 15.82 -17.92 7.05
CA VAL A 11 17.02 -17.13 7.40
C VAL A 11 17.14 -16.00 6.40
N MET A 12 17.10 -14.77 6.88
CA MET A 12 17.12 -13.54 6.08
C MET A 12 18.19 -12.58 6.62
N GLU A 13 18.47 -11.52 5.86
CA GLU A 13 19.32 -10.44 6.35
C GLU A 13 18.74 -9.76 7.59
N LEU A 14 19.60 -9.33 8.51
CA LEU A 14 19.19 -8.58 9.70
C LEU A 14 19.08 -7.09 9.37
N CYS A 15 17.87 -6.56 9.49
CA CYS A 15 17.61 -5.12 9.44
C CYS A 15 17.32 -4.61 10.86
N GLU A 16 18.04 -3.58 11.33
CA GLU A 16 18.01 -3.21 12.75
C GLU A 16 16.73 -2.49 13.20
N LYS A 17 16.05 -1.81 12.27
CA LYS A 17 14.94 -0.90 12.60
C LYS A 17 13.88 -0.93 11.49
N SER A 18 12.60 -0.85 11.86
CA SER A 18 11.53 -0.52 10.92
C SER A 18 11.34 1.00 10.78
N VAL A 19 10.62 1.44 9.75
CA VAL A 19 10.17 2.84 9.61
C VAL A 19 9.42 3.29 10.86
N VAL A 20 8.58 2.44 11.43
CA VAL A 20 7.85 2.72 12.68
C VAL A 20 8.82 2.95 13.83
N ASN A 21 9.83 2.09 14.01
CA ASN A 21 10.82 2.30 15.07
C ASN A 21 11.61 3.61 14.90
N VAL A 22 11.91 4.00 13.65
CA VAL A 22 12.59 5.28 13.38
C VAL A 22 11.68 6.47 13.69
N LEU A 23 10.39 6.38 13.36
CA LEU A 23 9.41 7.42 13.65
C LEU A 23 9.19 7.58 15.17
N GLU A 24 9.03 6.49 15.90
CA GLU A 24 8.83 6.52 17.37
C GLU A 24 10.01 7.17 18.10
N ARG A 25 11.25 6.86 17.68
CA ARG A 25 12.46 7.41 18.30
C ARG A 25 12.67 8.90 18.02
N ARG A 26 12.02 9.47 16.99
CA ARG A 26 12.09 10.90 16.65
C ARG A 26 11.20 11.78 17.55
N GLY A 27 10.30 11.20 18.33
CA GLY A 27 9.37 11.94 19.19
C GLY A 27 8.44 12.83 18.35
N ALA A 28 8.46 14.14 18.60
CA ALA A 28 7.62 15.11 17.88
C ALA A 28 8.22 15.58 16.53
N GLY A 29 9.40 15.09 16.15
CA GLY A 29 10.06 15.45 14.90
C GLY A 29 9.52 14.68 13.68
N TYR A 30 9.52 15.32 12.52
CA TYR A 30 9.11 14.73 11.24
C TYR A 30 10.33 14.38 10.37
N PHE A 31 10.13 13.58 9.32
CA PHE A 31 11.15 13.38 8.31
C PHE A 31 11.30 14.62 7.43
N GLU A 32 12.54 14.95 7.08
CA GLU A 32 12.83 15.88 5.99
C GLU A 32 12.36 15.29 4.66
N GLU A 33 12.03 16.14 3.68
CA GLU A 33 11.54 15.69 2.37
C GLU A 33 12.48 14.69 1.70
N LYS A 34 13.79 14.95 1.75
CA LYS A 34 14.79 14.04 1.20
C LYS A 34 14.72 12.65 1.82
N GLN A 35 14.46 12.57 3.13
CA GLN A 35 14.32 11.30 3.85
C GLN A 35 13.01 10.60 3.45
N VAL A 36 11.89 11.33 3.41
CA VAL A 36 10.58 10.82 2.95
C VAL A 36 10.72 10.20 1.55
N LEU A 37 11.27 10.95 0.61
CA LEU A 37 11.43 10.55 -0.78
C LEU A 37 12.38 9.36 -0.93
N THR A 38 13.45 9.29 -0.13
CA THR A 38 14.38 8.16 -0.14
C THR A 38 13.68 6.87 0.29
N ILE A 39 12.96 6.90 1.42
CA ILE A 39 12.18 5.74 1.91
C ILE A 39 11.17 5.31 0.85
N PHE A 40 10.38 6.27 0.37
CA PHE A 40 9.28 5.98 -0.53
C PHE A 40 9.75 5.46 -1.89
N ARG A 41 10.85 5.99 -2.44
CA ARG A 41 11.49 5.49 -3.66
C ARG A 41 11.91 4.03 -3.54
N ASP A 42 12.60 3.68 -2.46
CA ASP A 42 13.09 2.31 -2.28
C ASP A 42 11.91 1.32 -2.19
N VAL A 43 10.81 1.72 -1.53
CA VAL A 43 9.56 0.94 -1.49
C VAL A 43 8.91 0.83 -2.88
N CYS A 44 8.78 1.93 -3.63
CA CYS A 44 8.23 1.89 -4.99
C CYS A 44 9.06 1.01 -5.92
N ASN A 45 10.38 1.01 -5.79
CA ASN A 45 11.27 0.12 -6.55
C ASN A 45 11.04 -1.36 -6.19
N ALA A 46 10.86 -1.66 -4.90
CA ALA A 46 10.55 -3.02 -4.46
C ALA A 46 9.19 -3.50 -5.01
N VAL A 47 8.14 -2.67 -4.90
CA VAL A 47 6.81 -2.98 -5.46
C VAL A 47 6.87 -3.16 -6.98
N PHE A 48 7.59 -2.29 -7.70
CA PHE A 48 7.80 -2.43 -9.13
C PHE A 48 8.48 -3.76 -9.48
N ALA A 49 9.52 -4.14 -8.74
CA ALA A 49 10.22 -5.41 -8.95
C ALA A 49 9.32 -6.63 -8.71
N MET A 50 8.39 -6.57 -7.73
CA MET A 50 7.39 -7.61 -7.50
C MET A 50 6.38 -7.71 -8.66
N HIS A 51 5.92 -6.57 -9.19
CA HIS A 51 4.99 -6.53 -10.31
C HIS A 51 5.62 -7.00 -11.63
N CYS A 52 6.94 -6.88 -11.78
CA CYS A 52 7.66 -7.37 -12.97
C CYS A 52 7.91 -8.89 -12.98
N GLN A 53 7.55 -9.63 -11.93
CA GLN A 53 7.72 -11.08 -11.89
C GLN A 53 6.76 -11.79 -12.87
N SER A 54 7.03 -13.08 -13.14
CA SER A 54 6.17 -13.93 -13.96
C SER A 54 5.84 -15.23 -13.21
N PRO A 55 4.61 -15.40 -12.67
CA PRO A 55 3.51 -14.41 -12.67
C PRO A 55 3.84 -13.20 -11.78
N PRO A 56 3.20 -12.03 -12.02
CA PRO A 56 3.37 -10.86 -11.15
C PRO A 56 3.05 -11.21 -9.70
N VAL A 57 3.72 -10.56 -8.75
CA VAL A 57 3.56 -10.82 -7.32
C VAL A 57 3.04 -9.57 -6.63
N ALA A 58 2.06 -9.71 -5.76
CA ALA A 58 1.41 -8.65 -5.02
C ALA A 58 1.59 -8.83 -3.51
N GLN A 59 2.16 -7.84 -2.82
CA GLN A 59 2.21 -7.77 -1.34
C GLN A 59 0.92 -7.18 -0.76
N ARG A 60 -0.02 -7.99 -0.28
CA ARG A 60 -1.34 -7.47 0.16
C ARG A 60 -1.28 -6.62 1.44
N ASP A 61 -0.21 -6.73 2.22
CA ASP A 61 -0.04 -5.98 3.47
C ASP A 61 1.12 -4.97 3.43
N LEU A 62 1.05 -4.02 2.49
CA LEU A 62 1.99 -2.90 2.43
C LEU A 62 1.69 -1.89 3.54
N LYS A 63 2.57 -1.82 4.54
CA LYS A 63 2.44 -0.93 5.70
C LYS A 63 3.80 -0.50 6.25
N ALA A 64 3.84 0.58 7.02
CA ALA A 64 5.09 1.14 7.57
C ALA A 64 5.85 0.16 8.48
N GLU A 65 5.15 -0.76 9.14
CA GLU A 65 5.71 -1.79 9.99
C GLU A 65 6.57 -2.79 9.19
N ASN A 66 6.21 -3.00 7.92
CA ASN A 66 6.83 -3.96 7.01
C ASN A 66 7.97 -3.35 6.17
N ILE A 67 8.46 -2.17 6.56
CA ILE A 67 9.57 -1.48 5.88
C ILE A 67 10.74 -1.39 6.85
N LEU A 68 11.82 -2.07 6.51
CA LEU A 68 13.01 -2.20 7.35
C LEU A 68 14.19 -1.42 6.76
N LEU A 69 15.03 -0.89 7.65
CA LEU A 69 16.28 -0.23 7.30
C LEU A 69 17.42 -1.25 7.32
N GLY A 70 17.99 -1.52 6.14
CA GLY A 70 19.17 -2.35 5.97
C GLY A 70 20.44 -1.67 6.49
N ALA A 71 21.46 -2.47 6.81
CA ALA A 71 22.77 -1.98 7.26
C ALA A 71 23.50 -1.15 6.18
N ASP A 72 23.14 -1.32 4.91
CA ASP A 72 23.62 -0.53 3.77
C ASP A 72 22.91 0.83 3.62
N GLY A 73 21.92 1.12 4.48
CA GLY A 73 21.12 2.34 4.46
C GLY A 73 19.93 2.31 3.49
N SER A 74 19.68 1.19 2.81
CA SER A 74 18.51 1.02 1.94
C SER A 74 17.27 0.60 2.72
N TRP A 75 16.09 1.00 2.23
CA TRP A 75 14.81 0.57 2.81
C TRP A 75 14.25 -0.63 2.05
N LYS A 76 13.81 -1.64 2.80
CA LYS A 76 13.45 -2.96 2.26
C LYS A 76 12.08 -3.38 2.74
N LEU A 77 11.29 -3.97 1.85
CA LEU A 77 10.04 -4.63 2.22
C LEU A 77 10.34 -5.97 2.90
N CYS A 78 9.61 -6.26 3.97
CA CYS A 78 9.61 -7.56 4.63
C CYS A 78 8.18 -8.11 4.77
N ASP A 79 8.08 -9.29 5.39
CA ASP A 79 6.82 -9.97 5.71
C ASP A 79 5.99 -10.34 4.49
N PHE A 80 6.41 -11.42 3.82
CA PHE A 80 5.80 -11.90 2.57
C PHE A 80 4.68 -12.91 2.79
N ASP A 81 4.18 -13.07 4.01
CA ASP A 81 3.13 -14.04 4.34
C ASP A 81 1.77 -13.67 3.71
N SER A 82 1.63 -12.43 3.24
CA SER A 82 0.45 -11.91 2.52
C SER A 82 0.64 -11.84 1.00
N ILE A 83 1.73 -12.41 0.45
CA ILE A 83 1.97 -12.45 -0.98
C ILE A 83 0.84 -13.20 -1.70
N SER A 84 0.40 -12.64 -2.81
CA SER A 84 -0.45 -13.32 -3.78
C SER A 84 0.13 -13.23 -5.19
N THR A 85 0.11 -14.34 -5.92
CA THR A 85 0.24 -14.37 -7.39
C THR A 85 -1.13 -14.40 -8.06
N ASN A 86 -2.20 -14.42 -7.26
CA ASN A 86 -3.57 -14.55 -7.70
C ASN A 86 -4.08 -13.16 -8.10
N HIS A 87 -3.85 -12.80 -9.37
CA HIS A 87 -4.50 -11.67 -10.04
C HIS A 87 -5.81 -12.09 -10.71
N ASN A 88 -6.32 -13.28 -10.36
CA ASN A 88 -7.35 -13.96 -11.13
C ASN A 88 -8.70 -13.26 -11.02
N CYS A 89 -9.37 -13.26 -12.17
CA CYS A 89 -10.75 -12.87 -12.34
C CYS A 89 -11.62 -13.88 -11.59
N PHE A 90 -12.31 -13.44 -10.54
CA PHE A 90 -13.26 -14.30 -9.82
C PHE A 90 -14.51 -14.47 -10.69
N GLU A 91 -14.72 -15.68 -11.21
CA GLU A 91 -15.83 -15.99 -12.10
C GLU A 91 -17.05 -16.50 -11.31
N ARG A 92 -16.81 -17.08 -10.13
CA ARG A 92 -17.86 -17.72 -9.32
C ARG A 92 -18.07 -17.03 -7.97
N PRO A 93 -19.31 -17.01 -7.44
CA PRO A 93 -19.61 -16.46 -6.12
C PRO A 93 -18.78 -17.05 -4.98
N GLU A 94 -18.46 -18.35 -5.05
CA GLU A 94 -17.61 -19.04 -4.06
C GLU A 94 -16.20 -18.46 -4.00
N GLU A 95 -15.62 -18.14 -5.16
CA GLU A 95 -14.27 -17.57 -5.26
C GLU A 95 -14.24 -16.13 -4.75
N MET A 96 -15.35 -15.38 -4.91
CA MET A 96 -15.51 -14.05 -4.32
C MET A 96 -15.60 -14.09 -2.79
N GLY A 97 -16.30 -15.10 -2.24
CA GLY A 97 -16.35 -15.32 -0.80
C GLY A 97 -14.95 -15.56 -0.24
N ILE A 98 -14.16 -16.38 -0.92
CA ILE A 98 -12.75 -16.63 -0.58
C ILE A 98 -11.93 -15.34 -0.66
N GLU A 99 -12.07 -14.52 -1.71
CA GLU A 99 -11.30 -13.29 -1.81
C GLU A 99 -11.69 -12.26 -0.75
N LYS A 100 -12.98 -12.13 -0.45
CA LYS A 100 -13.47 -11.28 0.65
C LYS A 100 -12.85 -11.69 1.98
N ASP A 101 -12.77 -12.99 2.25
CA ASP A 101 -12.11 -13.50 3.46
C ASP A 101 -10.59 -13.28 3.42
N ASN A 102 -9.96 -13.40 2.25
CA ASN A 102 -8.55 -13.07 2.09
C ASN A 102 -8.27 -11.59 2.33
N ILE A 103 -9.08 -10.68 1.79
CA ILE A 103 -8.96 -9.24 2.03
C ILE A 103 -9.08 -8.97 3.53
N ARG A 104 -10.08 -9.56 4.21
CA ARG A 104 -10.26 -9.40 5.66
C ARG A 104 -9.08 -9.92 6.47
N LYS A 105 -8.46 -11.01 6.05
CA LYS A 105 -7.40 -11.71 6.78
C LYS A 105 -6.00 -11.16 6.52
N TYR A 106 -5.72 -10.73 5.30
CA TYR A 106 -4.36 -10.45 4.81
C TYR A 106 -4.13 -8.98 4.41
N THR A 107 -5.09 -8.08 4.66
CA THR A 107 -4.91 -6.62 4.42
C THR A 107 -5.16 -5.82 5.69
N THR A 108 -4.37 -4.77 5.91
CA THR A 108 -4.60 -3.81 6.99
C THR A 108 -5.63 -2.75 6.60
N LEU A 109 -6.72 -2.62 7.37
CA LEU A 109 -7.86 -1.74 7.05
C LEU A 109 -7.47 -0.28 6.77
N ALA A 110 -6.49 0.27 7.50
CA ALA A 110 -6.02 1.65 7.33
C ALA A 110 -5.31 1.92 5.99
N TYR A 111 -4.91 0.87 5.26
CA TYR A 111 -4.27 0.93 3.94
C TYR A 111 -5.17 0.40 2.82
N ARG A 112 -6.34 -0.13 3.18
CA ARG A 112 -7.25 -0.81 2.26
C ARG A 112 -7.90 0.18 1.29
N ALA A 113 -7.90 -0.15 0.01
CA ALA A 113 -8.46 0.69 -1.04
C ALA A 113 -10.01 0.70 -1.04
N PRO A 114 -10.65 1.76 -1.56
CA PRO A 114 -12.10 1.86 -1.71
C PRO A 114 -12.76 0.63 -2.35
N GLU A 115 -12.18 0.09 -3.42
CA GLU A 115 -12.66 -1.10 -4.14
C GLU A 115 -12.63 -2.38 -3.30
N GLU A 116 -11.67 -2.53 -2.39
CA GLU A 116 -11.57 -3.65 -1.45
C GLU A 116 -12.61 -3.52 -0.32
N ILE A 117 -12.96 -2.28 0.04
CA ILE A 117 -14.07 -2.01 0.97
C ILE A 117 -15.41 -2.29 0.28
N ILE A 118 -15.55 -1.91 -0.99
CA ILE A 118 -16.75 -2.18 -1.79
C ILE A 118 -16.92 -3.69 -1.94
N SER A 119 -15.87 -4.43 -2.33
CA SER A 119 -15.90 -5.89 -2.51
C SER A 119 -16.31 -6.62 -1.22
N GLU A 120 -15.92 -6.11 -0.04
CA GLU A 120 -16.37 -6.66 1.24
C GLU A 120 -17.88 -6.49 1.49
N LYS A 121 -18.50 -5.44 0.92
CA LYS A 121 -19.90 -5.07 1.12
C LYS A 121 -20.87 -5.67 0.09
N VAL A 122 -20.39 -6.35 -0.95
CA VAL A 122 -21.22 -6.84 -2.09
C VAL A 122 -22.07 -8.08 -1.74
N ASP A 123 -22.58 -8.18 -0.51
CA ASP A 123 -23.64 -9.15 -0.21
C ASP A 123 -25.03 -8.63 -0.66
N ILE A 124 -25.14 -7.39 -1.18
CA ILE A 124 -26.40 -6.60 -1.07
C ILE A 124 -27.09 -6.25 -2.40
N TRP A 125 -26.56 -6.51 -3.60
CA TRP A 125 -27.21 -5.97 -4.83
C TRP A 125 -27.55 -7.01 -5.90
N GLU A 126 -28.87 -7.16 -6.10
CA GLU A 126 -29.58 -7.84 -7.19
C GLU A 126 -29.18 -7.30 -8.57
N ASN A 127 -27.97 -7.61 -9.04
CA ASN A 127 -27.64 -7.74 -10.46
C ASN A 127 -26.24 -8.32 -10.59
N GLU A 128 -26.18 -9.65 -10.58
CA GLU A 128 -24.95 -10.40 -10.40
C GLU A 128 -23.90 -10.10 -11.47
N ARG A 129 -24.23 -9.82 -12.74
CA ARG A 129 -23.19 -9.73 -13.80
C ARG A 129 -22.57 -8.35 -14.05
N LEU A 130 -23.33 -7.26 -14.04
CA LEU A 130 -22.79 -5.92 -14.36
C LEU A 130 -21.95 -5.32 -13.24
N ASN A 131 -22.31 -5.60 -11.97
CA ASN A 131 -21.50 -5.19 -10.82
C ASN A 131 -20.18 -5.96 -10.77
N LEU A 132 -20.14 -7.21 -11.26
CA LEU A 132 -18.94 -8.04 -11.26
C LEU A 132 -17.84 -7.45 -12.15
N ASP A 133 -18.13 -7.10 -13.41
CA ASP A 133 -17.10 -6.54 -14.32
C ASP A 133 -16.55 -5.20 -13.82
N LEU A 134 -17.36 -4.40 -13.13
CA LEU A 134 -16.93 -3.16 -12.49
C LEU A 134 -16.08 -3.38 -11.23
N ILE A 135 -16.41 -4.37 -10.39
CA ILE A 135 -15.57 -4.74 -9.23
C ILE A 135 -14.26 -5.38 -9.71
N ARG A 136 -14.33 -6.25 -10.72
CA ARG A 136 -13.21 -6.95 -11.38
C ARG A 136 -12.15 -5.99 -11.91
N LEU A 137 -12.57 -4.92 -12.61
CA LEU A 137 -11.64 -3.93 -13.17
C LEU A 137 -11.01 -3.04 -12.08
N ARG A 138 -11.73 -2.86 -10.96
CA ARG A 138 -11.37 -1.92 -9.89
C ARG A 138 -10.48 -2.52 -8.81
N THR A 139 -10.55 -3.83 -8.55
CA THR A 139 -9.62 -4.55 -7.65
C THR A 139 -8.36 -5.05 -8.36
N ASP A 140 -8.08 -4.56 -9.57
CA ASP A 140 -6.79 -4.79 -10.22
C ASP A 140 -5.69 -4.37 -9.22
N ALA A 141 -4.80 -5.31 -8.93
CA ALA A 141 -3.71 -5.16 -7.97
C ALA A 141 -3.03 -3.80 -8.14
N LYS A 142 -2.81 -3.36 -9.39
CA LYS A 142 -2.13 -2.09 -9.69
C LYS A 142 -2.76 -0.88 -8.99
N PHE A 143 -4.10 -0.80 -8.89
CA PHE A 143 -4.79 0.35 -8.32
C PHE A 143 -4.85 0.29 -6.79
N VAL A 144 -5.03 -0.92 -6.25
CA VAL A 144 -5.01 -1.17 -4.81
C VAL A 144 -3.63 -0.83 -4.24
N PHE A 145 -2.55 -1.22 -4.93
CA PHE A 145 -1.18 -0.91 -4.55
C PHE A 145 -0.88 0.57 -4.50
N VAL A 146 -1.35 1.32 -5.49
CA VAL A 146 -1.15 2.78 -5.54
C VAL A 146 -1.84 3.44 -4.35
N HIS A 147 -3.04 3.00 -3.98
CA HIS A 147 -3.72 3.51 -2.80
C HIS A 147 -2.94 3.21 -1.51
N ALA A 148 -2.49 1.97 -1.33
CA ALA A 148 -1.68 1.58 -0.17
C ALA A 148 -0.36 2.38 -0.09
N LEU A 149 0.29 2.65 -1.23
CA LEU A 149 1.45 3.54 -1.33
C LEU A 149 1.11 4.98 -0.92
N GLY A 150 -0.06 5.50 -1.30
CA GLY A 150 -0.56 6.80 -0.83
C GLY A 150 -0.71 6.86 0.69
N CYS A 151 -1.33 5.84 1.29
CA CYS A 151 -1.47 5.71 2.74
C CYS A 151 -0.10 5.62 3.44
N LEU A 152 0.84 4.88 2.84
CA LEU A 152 2.19 4.76 3.36
C LEU A 152 2.97 6.08 3.28
N LEU A 153 2.94 6.79 2.16
CA LEU A 153 3.60 8.08 2.00
C LEU A 153 3.06 9.08 3.05
N TYR A 154 1.73 9.13 3.22
CA TYR A 154 1.11 9.91 4.27
C TYR A 154 1.60 9.49 5.68
N ARG A 155 1.70 8.18 5.94
CA ARG A 155 2.19 7.63 7.21
C ARG A 155 3.62 8.05 7.51
N ILE A 156 4.51 8.02 6.51
CA ILE A 156 5.91 8.46 6.61
C ILE A 156 5.97 9.97 6.89
N CYS A 157 5.18 10.77 6.17
CA CYS A 157 5.13 12.22 6.32
C CYS A 157 4.64 12.67 7.70
N TYR A 158 3.52 12.12 8.17
CA TYR A 158 2.76 12.72 9.28
C TYR A 158 2.78 11.88 10.56
N PHE A 159 3.36 10.68 10.50
CA PHE A 159 3.29 9.69 11.56
C PHE A 159 1.85 9.47 12.06
N LYS A 160 0.90 9.52 11.14
CA LYS A 160 -0.53 9.26 11.35
C LYS A 160 -1.08 8.42 10.20
N TYR A 161 -2.20 7.74 10.42
CA TYR A 161 -2.91 7.13 9.31
C TYR A 161 -3.69 8.20 8.53
N ALA A 162 -3.74 8.06 7.21
CA ALA A 162 -4.59 8.91 6.36
C ALA A 162 -6.06 8.65 6.68
N PHE A 163 -6.39 7.36 6.86
CA PHE A 163 -7.66 6.85 7.34
C PHE A 163 -7.40 6.08 8.63
N ASP A 164 -8.03 6.48 9.73
CA ASP A 164 -7.83 5.87 11.04
C ASP A 164 -8.35 4.42 11.15
N GLY A 165 -9.07 3.95 10.13
CA GLY A 165 -9.66 2.61 10.10
C GLY A 165 -10.94 2.51 10.93
N GLU A 166 -11.41 3.59 11.55
CA GLU A 166 -12.67 3.60 12.32
C GLU A 166 -13.88 3.73 11.40
N SER A 167 -13.73 4.43 10.26
CA SER A 167 -14.81 4.67 9.31
C SER A 167 -14.46 4.25 7.89
N LYS A 168 -15.05 3.13 7.45
CA LYS A 168 -14.99 2.69 6.04
C LYS A 168 -15.51 3.77 5.07
N LEU A 169 -16.37 4.69 5.52
CA LEU A 169 -16.89 5.79 4.69
C LEU A 169 -15.83 6.83 4.34
N GLN A 170 -14.84 7.07 5.22
CA GLN A 170 -13.75 7.99 4.90
C GLN A 170 -12.94 7.47 3.72
N ILE A 171 -12.62 6.17 3.72
CA ILE A 171 -11.92 5.49 2.63
C ILE A 171 -12.75 5.59 1.34
N LEU A 172 -14.03 5.19 1.38
CA LEU A 172 -14.92 5.20 0.22
C LEU A 172 -15.07 6.59 -0.43
N ASN A 173 -15.04 7.65 0.37
CA ASN A 173 -15.17 9.02 -0.11
C ASN A 173 -13.81 9.71 -0.39
N GLY A 174 -12.68 9.02 -0.19
CA GLY A 174 -11.33 9.62 -0.31
C GLY A 174 -11.09 10.77 0.67
N ASN A 175 -11.80 10.80 1.79
CA ASN A 175 -11.77 11.91 2.74
C ASN A 175 -10.77 11.63 3.87
N TYR A 176 -9.50 11.96 3.62
CA TYR A 176 -8.43 11.89 4.62
C TYR A 176 -8.12 13.27 5.22
N ARG A 177 -7.59 13.29 6.45
CA ARG A 177 -7.20 14.53 7.12
C ARG A 177 -5.95 15.13 6.47
N LYS A 178 -5.92 16.44 6.27
CA LYS A 178 -4.73 17.18 5.78
C LYS A 178 -4.10 17.96 6.93
N PRO A 179 -2.96 17.51 7.51
CA PRO A 179 -2.34 18.21 8.63
C PRO A 179 -1.77 19.56 8.20
N SER A 180 -1.82 20.56 9.09
CA SER A 180 -1.22 21.88 8.85
C SER A 180 0.31 21.89 8.99
N LEU A 181 0.86 20.87 9.66
CA LEU A 181 2.29 20.67 9.88
C LEU A 181 2.66 19.17 9.79
N PRO A 182 3.90 18.85 9.38
CA PRO A 182 4.87 19.77 8.77
C PRO A 182 4.42 20.20 7.36
N LYS A 183 4.95 21.31 6.86
CA LYS A 183 4.65 21.80 5.51
C LYS A 183 5.58 21.13 4.51
N TYR A 184 5.11 20.05 3.90
CA TYR A 184 5.76 19.45 2.75
C TYR A 184 5.46 20.22 1.46
N SER A 185 6.30 20.05 0.46
CA SER A 185 6.20 20.64 -0.87
C SER A 185 4.93 20.20 -1.58
N ALA A 186 4.46 21.03 -2.51
CA ALA A 186 3.29 20.73 -3.34
C ALA A 186 3.46 19.37 -4.04
N ALA A 187 4.67 19.02 -4.48
CA ALA A 187 4.95 17.74 -5.12
C ALA A 187 4.57 16.52 -4.24
N ILE A 188 4.96 16.51 -2.96
CA ILE A 188 4.59 15.42 -2.03
C ILE A 188 3.09 15.43 -1.76
N LEU A 189 2.50 16.61 -1.54
CA LEU A 189 1.07 16.74 -1.24
C LEU A 189 0.19 16.32 -2.43
N ASP A 190 0.59 16.68 -3.64
CA ASP A 190 -0.06 16.32 -4.89
C ASP A 190 0.05 14.81 -5.12
N LEU A 191 1.24 14.23 -4.91
CA LEU A 191 1.44 12.78 -5.02
C LEU A 191 0.55 12.00 -4.03
N ILE A 192 0.46 12.43 -2.76
CA ILE A 192 -0.47 11.83 -1.79
C ILE A 192 -1.91 11.96 -2.28
N ARG A 193 -2.32 13.14 -2.74
CA ARG A 193 -3.69 13.37 -3.24
C ARG A 193 -4.01 12.47 -4.42
N ASP A 194 -3.11 12.35 -5.38
CA ASP A 194 -3.34 11.62 -6.62
C ASP A 194 -3.38 10.10 -6.37
N MET A 195 -2.57 9.58 -5.44
CA MET A 195 -2.62 8.17 -5.01
C MET A 195 -3.86 7.82 -4.18
N LEU A 196 -4.41 8.78 -3.42
CA LEU A 196 -5.56 8.58 -2.52
C LEU A 196 -6.92 8.91 -3.16
N GLN A 197 -7.01 8.98 -4.48
CA GLN A 197 -8.29 9.16 -5.17
C GLN A 197 -9.25 7.99 -4.90
N ALA A 198 -10.54 8.31 -4.72
CA ALA A 198 -11.56 7.30 -4.44
C ALA A 198 -11.76 6.36 -5.64
N SER A 199 -11.80 6.91 -6.86
CA SER A 199 -11.88 6.12 -8.08
C SER A 199 -10.49 5.57 -8.45
N PRO A 200 -10.36 4.26 -8.72
CA PRO A 200 -9.14 3.66 -9.28
C PRO A 200 -8.67 4.31 -10.57
N ASP A 201 -9.61 4.69 -11.45
CA ASP A 201 -9.32 5.28 -12.76
C ASP A 201 -8.64 6.66 -12.68
N ASP A 202 -8.82 7.36 -11.55
CA ASP A 202 -8.22 8.67 -11.29
C ASP A 202 -6.86 8.55 -10.58
N ARG A 203 -6.43 7.34 -10.20
CA ARG A 203 -5.12 7.11 -9.58
C ARG A 203 -4.06 6.91 -10.67
N PRO A 204 -2.82 7.38 -10.45
CA PRO A 204 -1.71 7.04 -11.32
C PRO A 204 -1.42 5.53 -11.23
N ASP A 205 -0.95 4.91 -12.30
CA ASP A 205 -0.34 3.58 -12.18
C ASP A 205 1.08 3.67 -11.61
N ILE A 206 1.69 2.54 -11.23
CA ILE A 206 3.04 2.52 -10.65
C ILE A 206 4.12 3.06 -11.61
N THR A 207 3.91 2.94 -12.92
CA THR A 207 4.82 3.44 -13.96
C THR A 207 4.70 4.95 -14.14
N GLN A 208 3.55 5.53 -13.82
CA GLN A 208 3.30 6.97 -13.79
C GLN A 208 3.72 7.59 -12.44
N ALA A 209 3.56 6.86 -11.34
CA ALA A 209 3.96 7.30 -10.00
C ALA A 209 5.48 7.34 -9.82
N ARG A 210 6.21 6.41 -10.44
CA ARG A 210 7.68 6.31 -10.32
C ARG A 210 8.43 7.54 -10.87
N PRO A 211 8.15 8.08 -12.07
CA PRO A 211 8.77 9.31 -12.58
C PRO A 211 8.53 10.54 -11.68
N LEU A 212 7.42 10.58 -10.95
CA LEU A 212 7.13 11.64 -9.98
C LEU A 212 8.09 11.62 -8.77
N LEU A 213 8.84 10.53 -8.58
CA LEU A 213 9.90 10.42 -7.55
C LEU A 213 11.26 10.89 -8.07
N ASP A 214 11.51 10.78 -9.37
CA ASP A 214 12.75 11.23 -9.99
C ASP A 214 12.78 12.77 -10.15
N TRP A 215 11.63 13.40 -10.41
CA TRP A 215 11.54 14.85 -10.62
C TRP A 215 11.96 15.72 -9.41
N PRO A 216 11.51 15.44 -8.16
CA PRO A 216 12.03 16.11 -6.97
C PRO A 216 13.50 15.79 -6.70
N PHE A 217 13.96 14.58 -7.01
CA PHE A 217 15.32 14.15 -6.73
C PHE A 217 16.35 14.80 -7.66
N ILE A 218 16.01 14.94 -8.94
CA ILE A 218 16.85 15.65 -9.93
C ILE A 218 16.90 17.14 -9.59
N SER A 219 15.77 17.77 -9.23
CA SER A 219 15.74 19.18 -8.86
C SER A 219 16.44 19.49 -7.52
N MET A 220 16.39 18.58 -6.54
CA MET A 220 17.13 18.73 -5.26
C MET A 220 18.65 18.47 -5.37
N ASN A 221 19.13 17.76 -6.39
CA ASN A 221 20.56 17.51 -6.61
C ASN A 221 21.20 18.50 -7.60
N LEU A 222 20.42 19.40 -8.20
CA LEU A 222 20.86 20.47 -9.09
C LEU A 222 20.83 21.86 -8.43
N GLY A 223 20.64 21.92 -7.11
CA GLY A 223 20.63 23.15 -6.30
C GLY A 223 21.82 23.25 -5.37
#